data_AF-A0A1T4TLM0-F1
#
_entry.id   AF-A0A1T4TLM0-F1
#
_cell.length_a   1.000
_cell.length_b   1.000
_cell.length_c   1.000
_cell.angle_alpha   90.00
_cell.angle_beta   90.00
_cell.angle_gamma   90.00
#
_symmetry.space_group_name_H-M   'P 1'
#
loop_
_entity.id
_entity.type
_entity.pdbx_description
1 polymer ?
#
loop_
_entity_poly.entity_id
_entity_poly.type
_entity_poly.pdbx_seq_one_letter_code
_entity_poly.pdbx_strand_id
1 'polypeptide(L)'
;MNAPYFIINFPTKAHWKGKSKIEYIREGLIALKKEVERLNLTSVAIPALGSGLGGLPWPEVESEILNSLSDMPNVEWRLYPPQNAPQAELMINKTPKPRMTIGRTAVIGLINQYLSTGLHYRLSLLEVQKLVYFLTASDEASSY
;
A
#
# COMPACT_ATOMS: atom_id res chain seq x y z
N MET A 1 8.96 -11.98 -14.66
CA MET A 1 8.38 -12.56 -13.44
C MET A 1 6.92 -12.84 -13.72
N ASN A 2 6.51 -14.11 -13.66
CA ASN A 2 5.09 -14.47 -13.76
C ASN A 2 4.38 -14.07 -12.45
N ALA A 3 3.10 -13.71 -12.55
CA ALA A 3 2.29 -13.41 -11.37
C ALA A 3 2.15 -14.66 -10.49
N PRO A 4 2.09 -14.51 -9.15
CA PRO A 4 1.80 -15.63 -8.28
C PRO A 4 0.37 -16.13 -8.53
N TYR A 5 0.20 -17.45 -8.55
CA TYR A 5 -1.12 -18.07 -8.71
C TYR A 5 -2.04 -17.84 -7.51
N PHE A 6 -1.45 -17.69 -6.31
CA PHE A 6 -2.17 -17.53 -5.06
C PHE A 6 -1.57 -16.40 -4.21
N ILE A 7 -2.45 -15.69 -3.50
CA ILE A 7 -2.09 -14.72 -2.45
C ILE A 7 -2.65 -15.25 -1.14
N ILE A 8 -1.78 -15.63 -0.21
CA ILE A 8 -2.17 -16.09 1.12
C ILE A 8 -2.09 -14.91 2.08
N ASN A 9 -3.24 -14.46 2.57
CA ASN A 9 -3.31 -13.39 3.56
C ASN A 9 -2.99 -13.96 4.94
N PHE A 10 -1.78 -13.71 5.43
CA PHE A 10 -1.31 -14.16 6.74
C PHE A 10 -1.66 -13.13 7.83
N PRO A 11 -2.61 -13.40 8.73
CA PRO A 11 -2.97 -12.46 9.80
C PRO A 11 -1.86 -12.40 10.85
N THR A 12 -1.27 -11.21 11.05
CA THR A 12 -0.22 -10.97 12.07
C THR A 12 -0.73 -10.17 13.27
N LYS A 13 -1.99 -9.72 13.25
CA LYS A 13 -2.61 -8.92 14.30
C LYS A 13 -4.11 -9.19 14.35
N ALA A 14 -4.71 -9.12 15.53
CA ALA A 14 -6.17 -9.17 15.70
C ALA A 14 -6.85 -7.83 15.36
N HIS A 15 -6.16 -6.71 15.59
CA HIS A 15 -6.64 -5.36 15.28
C HIS A 15 -5.51 -4.53 14.68
N TRP A 16 -5.82 -3.70 13.68
CA TRP A 16 -4.81 -2.95 12.92
C TRP A 16 -3.98 -1.97 13.76
N LYS A 17 -4.59 -1.36 14.79
CA LYS A 17 -3.88 -0.52 15.79
C LYS A 17 -3.07 -1.33 16.82
N GLY A 18 -3.29 -2.63 16.93
CA GLY A 18 -2.60 -3.49 17.89
C GLY A 18 -1.15 -3.76 17.50
N LYS A 19 -0.36 -4.30 18.43
CA LYS A 19 0.95 -4.87 18.13
C LYS A 19 0.80 -6.30 17.59
N SER A 20 1.78 -6.72 16.80
CA SER A 20 1.89 -8.14 16.43
C SER A 20 2.33 -8.94 17.66
N LYS A 21 2.00 -10.22 17.70
CA LYS A 21 2.41 -11.13 18.76
C LYS A 21 3.01 -12.39 18.15
N ILE A 22 3.97 -13.00 18.84
CA ILE A 22 4.68 -14.17 18.31
C ILE A 22 3.73 -15.38 18.17
N GLU A 23 2.69 -15.45 19.00
CA GLU A 23 1.67 -16.51 18.94
C GLU A 23 0.91 -16.47 17.61
N TYR A 24 0.62 -15.27 17.08
CA TYR A 24 -0.04 -15.13 15.76
C TYR A 24 0.85 -15.66 14.63
N ILE A 25 2.17 -15.54 14.78
CA ILE A 25 3.13 -16.10 13.81
C ILE A 25 3.09 -17.63 13.90
N ARG A 26 3.18 -18.20 15.11
CA ARG A 26 3.14 -19.66 15.30
C ARG A 26 1.85 -20.29 14.79
N GLU A 27 0.70 -19.75 15.17
CA GLU A 27 -0.61 -20.24 14.72
C GLU A 27 -0.79 -20.07 13.21
N GLY A 28 -0.38 -18.91 12.67
CA GLY A 28 -0.44 -18.65 11.25
C GLY A 28 0.46 -19.56 10.41
N LEU A 29 1.64 -19.97 10.93
CA LEU A 29 2.52 -20.93 10.26
C LEU A 29 1.89 -22.32 10.18
N ILE A 30 1.20 -22.76 11.23
CA ILE A 30 0.43 -24.02 11.21
C ILE A 30 -0.65 -23.96 10.13
N ALA A 31 -1.38 -22.84 10.03
CA ALA A 31 -2.39 -22.65 8.98
C ALA A 31 -1.77 -22.58 7.58
N LEU A 32 -0.63 -21.89 7.43
CA LEU A 32 0.10 -21.79 6.17
C LEU A 32 0.48 -23.16 5.63
N LYS A 33 1.05 -24.04 6.48
CA LYS A 33 1.41 -25.41 6.06
C LYS A 33 0.22 -26.20 5.52
N LYS A 34 -0.93 -26.12 6.20
CA LYS A 34 -2.19 -26.75 5.73
C LYS A 34 -2.61 -26.24 4.35
N GLU A 35 -2.49 -24.93 4.11
CA GLU A 35 -2.85 -24.35 2.82
C GLU A 35 -1.85 -24.69 1.72
N VAL A 36 -0.56 -24.77 2.04
CA VAL A 36 0.48 -25.23 1.10
C VAL A 36 0.19 -26.66 0.63
N GLU A 37 -0.14 -27.57 1.53
CA GLU A 37 -0.53 -28.94 1.19
C GLU A 37 -1.83 -28.97 0.38
N ARG A 38 -2.88 -28.30 0.86
CA ARG A 38 -4.20 -28.29 0.21
C ARG A 38 -4.14 -27.74 -1.23
N LEU A 39 -3.30 -26.73 -1.46
CA LEU A 39 -3.12 -26.09 -2.77
C LEU A 39 -2.01 -26.73 -3.60
N ASN A 40 -1.30 -27.74 -3.07
CA ASN A 40 -0.14 -28.37 -3.69
C ASN A 40 0.92 -27.35 -4.16
N LEU A 41 1.25 -26.37 -3.31
CA LEU A 41 2.24 -25.35 -3.65
C LEU A 41 3.66 -25.93 -3.56
N THR A 42 4.48 -25.63 -4.55
CA THR A 42 5.89 -26.04 -4.59
C THR A 42 6.86 -24.92 -4.19
N SER A 43 6.40 -23.67 -4.11
CA SER A 43 7.20 -22.53 -3.66
C SER A 43 6.34 -21.46 -3.01
N VAL A 44 6.86 -20.81 -1.96
CA VAL A 44 6.18 -19.73 -1.24
C VAL A 44 7.19 -18.64 -0.87
N ALA A 45 6.83 -17.39 -1.16
CA ALA A 45 7.58 -16.22 -0.71
C ALA A 45 6.94 -15.66 0.59
N ILE A 46 7.75 -15.49 1.63
CA ILE A 46 7.31 -15.02 2.95
C ILE A 46 8.02 -13.71 3.28
N PRO A 47 7.30 -12.61 3.55
CA PRO A 47 7.89 -11.35 4.00
C PRO A 47 8.21 -11.38 5.50
N ALA A 48 8.81 -10.32 6.04
CA ALA A 48 9.08 -10.18 7.47
C ALA A 48 7.80 -10.01 8.32
N LEU A 49 7.16 -11.14 8.64
CA LEU A 49 5.86 -11.20 9.32
C LEU A 49 5.90 -10.53 10.70
N GLY A 50 5.17 -9.43 10.87
CA GLY A 50 5.02 -8.77 12.17
C GLY A 50 6.26 -8.01 12.68
N SER A 51 7.42 -8.06 11.99
CA SER A 51 8.66 -7.41 12.44
C SER A 51 8.85 -5.95 11.99
N GLY A 52 8.02 -5.44 11.08
CA GLY A 52 7.98 -4.02 10.72
C GLY A 52 7.11 -3.20 11.68
N LEU A 53 5.97 -2.69 11.19
CA LEU A 53 4.97 -1.97 12.00
C LEU A 53 4.32 -2.82 13.12
N GLY A 54 4.59 -4.11 13.16
CA GLY A 54 4.14 -5.01 14.22
C GLY A 54 5.02 -4.99 15.46
N GLY A 55 6.28 -4.58 15.33
CA GLY A 55 7.23 -4.44 16.43
C GLY A 55 7.84 -5.74 16.98
N LEU A 56 7.65 -6.89 16.32
CA LEU A 56 8.31 -8.13 16.73
C LEU A 56 9.80 -8.12 16.36
N PRO A 57 10.71 -8.59 17.23
CA PRO A 57 12.10 -8.76 16.88
C PRO A 57 12.25 -9.70 15.67
N TRP A 58 12.90 -9.24 14.60
CA TRP A 58 13.11 -10.06 13.40
C TRP A 58 13.81 -11.39 13.68
N PRO A 59 14.91 -11.46 14.46
CA PRO A 59 15.58 -12.73 14.72
C PRO A 59 14.69 -13.79 15.37
N GLU A 60 13.74 -13.37 16.21
CA GLU A 60 12.76 -14.25 16.85
C GLU A 60 11.77 -14.81 15.82
N VAL A 61 11.20 -13.93 15.00
CA VAL A 61 10.27 -14.33 13.92
C VAL A 61 10.94 -15.24 12.90
N GLU A 62 12.16 -14.89 12.47
CA GLU A 62 12.95 -15.69 11.53
C GLU A 62 13.19 -17.10 12.06
N SER A 63 13.57 -17.22 13.34
CA SER A 63 13.78 -18.52 13.99
C SER A 63 12.50 -19.36 14.02
N GLU A 64 11.35 -18.75 14.35
CA GLU A 64 10.05 -19.44 14.34
C GLU A 64 9.68 -19.94 12.93
N ILE A 65 9.89 -19.12 11.90
CA ILE A 65 9.61 -19.49 10.51
C ILE A 65 10.50 -20.66 10.08
N LEU A 66 11.82 -20.56 10.28
CA LEU A 66 12.76 -21.59 9.85
C LEU A 66 12.50 -22.92 10.57
N ASN A 67 12.28 -22.87 11.89
CA ASN A 67 11.98 -24.08 12.67
C ASN A 67 10.66 -24.71 12.23
N SER A 68 9.61 -23.91 12.05
CA SER A 68 8.27 -24.42 11.72
C SER A 68 8.18 -25.04 10.34
N LEU A 69 8.92 -24.52 9.35
CA LEU A 69 8.83 -24.94 7.94
C LEU A 69 9.87 -26.01 7.56
N SER A 70 10.80 -26.32 8.47
CA SER A 70 11.84 -27.34 8.27
C SER A 70 11.30 -28.75 8.00
N ASP A 71 10.06 -29.03 8.42
CA ASP A 71 9.37 -30.30 8.20
C ASP A 71 8.72 -30.44 6.80
N MET A 72 8.79 -29.40 5.97
CA MET A 72 8.29 -29.40 4.58
C MET A 72 9.42 -29.12 3.57
N PRO A 73 10.42 -30.00 3.42
CA PRO A 73 11.59 -29.76 2.57
C PRO A 73 11.28 -29.76 1.06
N ASN A 74 10.11 -30.27 0.66
CA ASN A 74 9.70 -30.32 -0.75
C ASN A 74 9.15 -28.97 -1.27
N VAL A 75 9.06 -27.96 -0.41
CA VAL A 75 8.56 -26.63 -0.75
C VAL A 75 9.72 -25.64 -0.72
N GLU A 76 9.90 -24.88 -1.80
CA GLU A 76 10.89 -23.82 -1.85
C GLU A 76 10.39 -22.58 -1.08
N TRP A 77 10.87 -22.42 0.15
CA TRP A 77 10.57 -21.28 1.01
C TRP A 77 11.55 -20.13 0.73
N ARG A 78 11.04 -18.98 0.28
CA ARG A 78 11.83 -17.75 0.06
C ARG A 78 11.48 -16.74 1.14
N LEU A 79 12.34 -16.60 2.13
CA LEU A 79 12.16 -15.65 3.23
C LEU A 79 12.81 -14.30 2.90
N TYR A 80 12.04 -13.22 3.00
CA TYR A 80 12.51 -11.86 2.74
C TYR A 80 12.60 -11.08 4.07
N PRO A 81 13.82 -10.72 4.52
CA PRO A 81 13.99 -9.99 5.76
C PRO A 81 13.42 -8.57 5.66
N PRO A 82 13.24 -7.86 6.79
CA PRO A 82 12.79 -6.48 6.79
C PRO A 82 13.74 -5.64 5.93
N GLN A 83 13.23 -5.07 4.85
CA GLN A 83 13.96 -4.11 4.05
C GLN A 83 13.55 -2.70 4.47
N ASN A 84 14.53 -1.81 4.58
CA ASN A 84 14.22 -0.38 4.66
C ASN A 84 13.46 0.01 3.39
N ALA A 85 12.46 0.88 3.53
CA ALA A 85 11.78 1.42 2.37
C ALA A 85 12.84 2.04 1.44
N PRO A 86 12.86 1.69 0.14
CA PRO A 86 13.74 2.38 -0.80
C PRO A 86 13.42 3.87 -0.77
N GLN A 87 14.42 4.71 -1.02
CA GLN A 87 14.20 6.15 -1.13
C GLN A 87 13.08 6.45 -2.14
N ALA A 88 12.23 7.42 -1.85
CA ALA A 88 11.03 7.71 -2.64
C ALA A 88 11.38 7.98 -4.12
N GLU A 89 12.55 8.53 -4.43
CA GLU A 89 13.01 8.78 -5.79
C GLU A 89 13.26 7.48 -6.60
N LEU A 90 13.49 6.36 -5.93
CA LEU A 90 13.75 5.04 -6.53
C LEU A 90 12.47 4.21 -6.69
N MET A 91 11.35 4.64 -6.10
CA MET A 91 10.07 3.92 -6.23
C MET A 91 9.49 4.12 -7.63
N ILE A 92 9.40 3.04 -8.40
CA ILE A 92 8.76 3.07 -9.73
C ILE A 92 7.26 3.33 -9.55
N ASN A 93 6.85 4.59 -9.71
CA ASN A 93 5.45 4.94 -9.73
C ASN A 93 4.83 4.55 -11.08
N LYS A 94 4.15 3.40 -11.11
CA LYS A 94 3.42 2.91 -12.29
C LYS A 94 2.04 3.52 -12.45
N THR A 95 1.61 4.45 -11.57
CA THR A 95 0.34 5.14 -11.83
C THR A 95 0.49 5.99 -13.09
N PRO A 96 -0.40 5.80 -14.08
CA PRO A 96 -0.34 6.61 -15.29
C PRO A 96 -0.56 8.07 -14.89
N LYS A 97 0.37 8.94 -15.28
CA LYS A 97 0.22 10.38 -15.01
C LYS A 97 -1.12 10.84 -15.59
N PRO A 98 -2.00 11.45 -14.79
CA PRO A 98 -3.29 11.89 -15.28
C PRO A 98 -3.11 12.88 -16.42
N ARG A 99 -3.84 12.68 -17.52
CA ARG A 99 -3.80 13.59 -18.69
C ARG A 99 -4.14 15.03 -18.26
N MET A 100 -3.33 16.00 -18.67
CA MET A 100 -3.64 17.42 -18.49
C MET A 100 -4.69 17.82 -19.52
N THR A 101 -5.97 17.78 -19.12
CA THR A 101 -7.08 18.27 -19.95
C THR A 101 -7.23 19.77 -19.79
N ILE A 102 -7.88 20.44 -20.75
CA ILE A 102 -8.16 21.88 -20.69
C ILE A 102 -8.84 22.25 -19.37
N GLY A 103 -9.86 21.49 -18.96
CA GLY A 103 -10.54 21.70 -17.68
C GLY A 103 -9.62 21.56 -16.47
N ARG A 104 -8.70 20.57 -16.45
CA ARG A 104 -7.72 20.43 -15.37
C ARG A 104 -6.74 21.60 -15.33
N THR A 105 -6.27 22.07 -16.50
CA THR A 105 -5.40 23.24 -16.60
C THR A 105 -6.09 24.49 -16.09
N ALA A 106 -7.35 24.71 -16.48
CA ALA A 106 -8.15 25.86 -16.02
C ALA A 106 -8.33 25.85 -14.50
N VAL A 107 -8.68 24.72 -13.90
CA VAL A 107 -8.83 24.58 -12.44
C VAL A 107 -7.51 24.84 -11.71
N ILE A 108 -6.39 24.27 -12.20
CA ILE A 108 -5.07 24.51 -11.60
C ILE A 108 -4.68 25.99 -11.70
N GLY A 109 -4.93 26.63 -12.84
CA GLY A 109 -4.70 28.06 -13.04
C GLY A 109 -5.49 28.93 -12.07
N LEU A 110 -6.79 28.64 -11.90
CA LEU A 110 -7.66 29.33 -10.93
C LEU A 110 -7.19 29.13 -9.49
N ILE A 111 -6.78 27.92 -9.12
CA ILE A 111 -6.22 27.66 -7.78
C ILE A 111 -4.95 28.49 -7.57
N ASN A 112 -4.04 28.51 -8.55
CA ASN A 112 -2.80 29.26 -8.47
C ASN A 112 -3.06 30.77 -8.34
N GLN A 113 -4.01 31.29 -9.11
CA GLN A 113 -4.42 32.69 -9.05
C GLN A 113 -5.10 33.02 -7.71
N TYR A 114 -6.01 32.17 -7.24
CA TYR A 114 -6.69 32.33 -5.95
C TYR A 114 -5.68 32.41 -4.79
N LEU A 115 -4.68 31.53 -4.77
CA LEU A 115 -3.62 31.51 -3.76
C LEU A 115 -2.68 32.73 -3.85
N SER A 116 -2.48 33.29 -5.05
CA SER A 116 -1.61 34.45 -5.26
C SER A 116 -2.18 35.78 -4.78
N THR A 117 -3.47 35.84 -4.43
CA THR A 117 -4.14 37.08 -4.00
C THR A 117 -3.68 37.61 -2.63
N GLY A 118 -2.82 36.88 -1.91
CA GLY A 118 -2.26 37.32 -0.63
C GLY A 118 -3.23 37.25 0.54
N LEU A 119 -4.49 36.89 0.31
CA LEU A 119 -5.38 36.47 1.39
C LEU A 119 -4.97 35.05 1.80
N HIS A 120 -4.61 34.88 3.07
CA HIS A 120 -4.28 33.59 3.68
C HIS A 120 -5.51 32.66 3.82
N TYR A 121 -6.37 32.60 2.82
CA TYR A 121 -7.47 31.65 2.81
C TYR A 121 -6.93 30.24 2.59
N ARG A 122 -7.39 29.33 3.44
CA ARG A 122 -7.11 27.90 3.29
C ARG A 122 -7.71 27.42 1.98
N LEU A 123 -6.94 26.73 1.16
CA LEU A 123 -7.50 26.00 0.02
C LEU A 123 -8.16 24.71 0.55
N SER A 124 -9.49 24.72 0.63
CA SER A 124 -10.31 23.55 0.91
C SER A 124 -11.07 23.10 -0.34
N LEU A 125 -11.74 21.95 -0.23
CA LEU A 125 -12.60 21.44 -1.28
C LEU A 125 -13.70 22.44 -1.66
N LEU A 126 -14.17 23.25 -0.71
CA LEU A 126 -15.22 24.24 -0.94
C LEU A 126 -14.73 25.40 -1.82
N GLU A 127 -13.53 25.94 -1.60
CA GLU A 127 -12.96 26.95 -2.49
C GLU A 127 -12.78 26.40 -3.91
N VAL A 128 -12.27 25.17 -4.04
CA VAL A 128 -12.08 24.53 -5.34
C VAL A 128 -13.43 24.36 -6.06
N GLN A 129 -14.47 23.90 -5.36
CA GLN A 129 -15.82 23.80 -5.91
C GLN A 129 -16.37 25.15 -6.38
N LYS A 130 -16.14 26.23 -5.62
CA LYS A 130 -16.56 27.59 -6.01
C LYS A 130 -15.82 28.09 -7.24
N LEU A 131 -14.50 27.88 -7.32
CA LEU A 131 -13.70 28.26 -8.49
C LEU A 131 -14.18 27.54 -9.75
N VAL A 132 -14.48 26.23 -9.63
CA VAL A 132 -15.05 25.45 -10.75
C VAL A 132 -16.44 25.96 -11.12
N TYR A 133 -17.30 26.23 -10.13
CA TYR A 133 -18.64 26.77 -10.38
C TYR A 133 -18.60 28.10 -11.13
N PHE A 134 -17.72 29.03 -10.73
CA PHE A 134 -17.58 30.30 -11.43
C PHE A 134 -17.01 30.14 -12.83
N LEU A 135 -16.08 29.19 -13.03
CA LEU A 135 -15.57 28.87 -14.35
C LEU A 135 -16.69 28.41 -15.29
N THR A 136 -17.56 27.51 -14.83
CA THR A 136 -18.67 27.00 -15.65
C THR A 136 -19.76 28.05 -15.87
N ALA A 137 -20.10 28.82 -14.84
CA ALA A 137 -21.15 29.85 -14.93
C ALA A 137 -20.74 31.02 -15.84
N SER A 138 -19.44 31.33 -15.93
CA SER A 138 -18.93 32.40 -16.80
C SER A 138 -18.90 31.99 -18.28
N ASP A 139 -18.80 30.69 -18.56
CA ASP A 139 -18.81 30.12 -19.92
C ASP A 139 -20.24 30.09 -20.49
N GLU A 140 -21.24 29.76 -19.66
CA GLU A 140 -22.66 29.83 -20.03
C GLU A 140 -23.13 31.27 -20.32
N ALA A 141 -22.55 32.27 -19.65
CA ALA A 141 -22.88 33.68 -19.86
C ALA A 141 -22.34 34.27 -21.19
N SER A 142 -21.38 33.60 -21.84
CA SER A 142 -20.81 34.03 -23.14
C SER A 142 -21.52 33.42 -24.35
N SER A 143 -22.54 32.58 -24.13
CA SER A 143 -23.28 31.86 -25.18
C SER A 143 -24.71 32.40 -25.42
N TYR A 144 -25.00 33.62 -24.99
CA TYR A 144 -26.28 34.33 -25.21
C TYR A 144 -26.08 35.69 -25.89
#